data_AF-A0A7V0X889-F1
#
_entry.id   AF-A0A7V0X889-F1
#
_cell.length_a   1.000
_cell.length_b   1.000
_cell.length_c   1.000
_cell.angle_alpha   90.00
_cell.angle_beta   90.00
_cell.angle_gamma   90.00
#
_symmetry.space_group_name_H-M   'P 1'
#
loop_
_entity.id
_entity.type
_entity.pdbx_description
1 polymer ?
#
loop_
_entity_poly.entity_id
_entity_poly.type
_entity_poly.pdbx_seq_one_letter_code
_entity_poly.pdbx_strand_id
1 'polypeptide(L)'
;KVTSIQKKDRYYKIKTAKNLEFKCKILIGADGPHSKIREVLLFPEPKEFLMGVGAEITNTNLNPDFVEIFVGNKIAPGFFAWIIPTNKDGTNARIGLCTSKKAKYSVKYYFNKLLENKHFQPYIKNCEITRLIGGVIPLGVLKKTYDDNVMLVGDAAAQVKPTSGGGLYPGLLCANICSRVAIEALQKNDFTSNVLKKYQKQWEKEIGSELKKGMRYRALFKKVTDKRIDKYIEKLQNPEIIEIINEYGDIDFPSKLVKPLIKKSRFFI
;
A
#
# COMPACT_ATOMS: atom_id res chain seq x y z
N LYS A 1 -10.89 16.40 -12.62
CA LYS A 1 -10.09 16.75 -11.42
C LYS A 1 -10.86 17.76 -10.58
N VAL A 2 -11.01 17.52 -9.27
CA VAL A 2 -11.60 18.47 -8.32
C VAL A 2 -10.62 19.61 -8.06
N THR A 3 -11.10 20.85 -8.04
CA THR A 3 -10.28 22.06 -7.82
C THR A 3 -10.66 22.80 -6.54
N SER A 4 -11.92 22.73 -6.10
CA SER A 4 -12.37 23.33 -4.84
C SER A 4 -13.44 22.49 -4.18
N ILE A 5 -13.42 22.43 -2.85
CA ILE A 5 -14.44 21.80 -2.01
C ILE A 5 -14.83 22.82 -0.95
N GLN A 6 -16.12 23.10 -0.82
CA GLN A 6 -16.64 24.02 0.19
C GLN A 6 -17.75 23.33 0.98
N LYS A 7 -17.59 23.27 2.31
CA LYS A 7 -18.67 22.85 3.20
C LYS A 7 -19.72 23.98 3.24
N LYS A 8 -20.98 23.63 3.01
CA LYS A 8 -22.16 24.43 3.30
C LYS A 8 -22.94 23.69 4.40
N ASP A 9 -23.91 24.35 5.03
CA ASP A 9 -24.57 23.83 6.24
C ASP A 9 -24.95 22.35 6.19
N ARG A 10 -25.52 21.89 5.06
CA ARG A 10 -26.04 20.51 4.90
C ARG A 10 -25.45 19.73 3.72
N TYR A 11 -24.48 20.30 3.00
CA TYR A 11 -23.94 19.68 1.79
C TYR A 11 -22.55 20.22 1.43
N TYR A 12 -21.83 19.49 0.58
CA TYR A 12 -20.60 19.97 -0.03
C TYR A 12 -20.86 20.51 -1.44
N LYS A 13 -20.31 21.70 -1.74
CA LYS A 13 -20.21 22.23 -3.09
C LYS A 13 -18.82 21.90 -3.65
N ILE A 14 -18.79 21.28 -4.82
CA ILE A 14 -17.56 20.80 -5.47
C ILE A 14 -17.41 21.51 -6.80
N LYS A 15 -16.22 22.04 -7.07
CA LYS A 15 -15.84 22.58 -8.39
C LYS A 15 -14.81 21.67 -9.04
N THR A 16 -14.90 21.54 -10.35
CA THR A 16 -13.94 20.78 -11.15
C THR A 16 -13.10 21.71 -12.04
N ALA A 17 -11.99 21.19 -12.56
CA ALA A 17 -11.14 21.90 -13.52
C ALA A 17 -11.85 22.23 -14.86
N LYS A 18 -12.99 21.60 -15.15
CA LYS A 18 -13.85 21.91 -16.31
C LYS A 18 -14.96 22.92 -15.98
N ASN A 19 -14.84 23.65 -14.87
CA ASN A 19 -15.83 24.60 -14.36
C ASN A 19 -17.23 24.00 -14.08
N LEU A 20 -17.35 22.67 -13.98
CA LEU A 20 -18.58 22.03 -13.52
C LEU A 20 -18.71 22.17 -11.99
N GLU A 21 -19.93 22.43 -11.54
CA GLU A 21 -20.30 22.51 -10.12
C GLU A 21 -21.25 21.37 -9.73
N PHE A 22 -20.95 20.71 -8.62
CA PHE A 22 -21.78 19.66 -8.06
C PHE A 22 -22.14 19.97 -6.61
N LYS A 23 -23.31 19.49 -6.17
CA LYS A 23 -23.75 19.51 -4.77
C LYS A 23 -23.98 18.08 -4.31
N CYS A 24 -23.50 17.72 -3.13
CA CYS A 24 -23.70 16.39 -2.56
C CYS A 24 -23.96 16.45 -1.07
N LYS A 25 -24.89 15.61 -0.57
CA LYS A 25 -25.14 15.45 0.87
C LYS A 25 -24.00 14.70 1.57
N ILE A 26 -23.31 13.84 0.84
CA ILE A 26 -22.15 13.09 1.34
C ILE A 26 -21.04 13.08 0.29
N LEU A 27 -19.81 13.36 0.73
CA LEU A 27 -18.60 13.37 -0.06
C LEU A 27 -17.75 12.15 0.31
N ILE A 28 -17.33 11.36 -0.66
CA ILE A 28 -16.39 10.24 -0.45
C ILE A 28 -15.06 10.61 -1.10
N GLY A 29 -14.02 10.76 -0.27
CA GLY A 29 -12.66 10.98 -0.72
C GLY A 29 -11.97 9.69 -1.10
N ALA A 30 -11.95 9.39 -2.39
CA ALA A 30 -11.22 8.27 -3.00
C ALA A 30 -10.19 8.78 -4.04
N ASP A 31 -9.60 9.95 -3.77
CA ASP A 31 -8.77 10.73 -4.69
C ASP A 31 -7.25 10.47 -4.56
N GLY A 32 -6.91 9.28 -4.08
CA GLY A 32 -5.54 8.77 -4.09
C GLY A 32 -4.63 9.36 -3.01
N PRO A 33 -3.31 9.14 -3.11
CA PRO A 33 -2.39 9.39 -2.00
C PRO A 33 -2.15 10.87 -1.70
N HIS A 34 -2.25 11.74 -2.70
CA HIS A 34 -2.16 13.19 -2.55
C HIS A 34 -3.51 13.85 -2.23
N SER A 35 -4.49 13.08 -1.77
CA SER A 35 -5.90 13.46 -1.55
C SER A 35 -6.10 14.95 -1.29
N LYS A 36 -6.72 15.63 -2.25
CA LYS A 36 -7.11 17.03 -2.14
C LYS A 36 -8.22 17.19 -1.12
N ILE A 37 -9.10 16.18 -0.99
CA ILE A 37 -10.16 16.17 0.01
C ILE A 37 -9.57 16.14 1.42
N ARG A 38 -8.54 15.30 1.65
CA ARG A 38 -7.83 15.25 2.93
C ARG A 38 -7.20 16.60 3.27
N GLU A 39 -6.51 17.22 2.30
CA GLU A 39 -5.87 18.53 2.44
C GLU A 39 -6.88 19.64 2.77
N VAL A 40 -7.92 19.80 1.95
CA VAL A 40 -8.88 20.92 2.07
C VAL A 40 -9.74 20.81 3.32
N LEU A 41 -10.05 19.59 3.77
CA LEU A 41 -10.88 19.34 4.95
C LEU A 41 -10.04 19.08 6.21
N LEU A 42 -8.72 19.32 6.15
CA LEU A 42 -7.80 19.27 7.29
C LEU A 42 -7.83 17.92 8.04
N PHE A 43 -7.98 16.82 7.29
CA PHE A 43 -7.84 15.49 7.85
C PHE A 43 -6.37 15.20 8.22
N PRO A 44 -6.11 14.26 9.14
CA PRO A 44 -4.75 13.87 9.48
C PRO A 44 -3.97 13.36 8.27
N GLU A 45 -2.68 13.71 8.16
CA GLU A 45 -1.80 13.22 7.10
C GLU A 45 -1.22 11.82 7.39
N PRO A 46 -0.88 11.03 6.34
CA PRO A 46 -0.11 9.81 6.48
C PRO A 46 1.25 10.08 7.15
N LYS A 47 1.75 9.11 7.92
CA LYS A 47 3.03 9.25 8.65
C LYS A 47 4.25 9.22 7.74
N GLU A 48 4.14 8.52 6.61
CA GLU A 48 5.22 8.34 5.66
C GLU A 48 4.66 8.24 4.24
N PHE A 49 5.43 8.70 3.26
CA PHE A 49 5.20 8.42 1.86
C PHE A 49 6.40 7.65 1.31
N LEU A 50 6.14 6.52 0.67
CA LEU A 50 7.13 5.84 -0.17
C LEU A 50 7.10 6.46 -1.56
N MET A 51 8.27 6.56 -2.19
CA MET A 51 8.42 6.94 -3.59
C MET A 51 8.60 5.68 -4.42
N GLY A 52 7.72 5.44 -5.39
CA GLY A 52 7.74 4.27 -6.26
C GLY A 52 8.02 4.62 -7.71
N VAL A 53 8.80 3.79 -8.38
CA VAL A 53 9.03 3.83 -9.83
C VAL A 53 9.12 2.41 -10.36
N GLY A 54 8.66 2.19 -11.57
CA GLY A 54 8.65 0.89 -12.20
C GLY A 54 8.36 0.97 -13.69
N ALA A 55 8.24 -0.20 -14.30
CA ALA A 55 7.90 -0.34 -15.70
C ALA A 55 7.02 -1.57 -15.93
N GLU A 56 6.17 -1.51 -16.95
CA GLU A 56 5.64 -2.71 -17.60
C GLU A 56 6.64 -3.17 -18.67
N ILE A 57 6.90 -4.47 -18.69
CA ILE A 57 7.83 -5.11 -19.61
C ILE A 57 7.21 -6.32 -20.29
N THR A 58 7.65 -6.60 -21.51
CA THR A 58 7.30 -7.78 -22.33
C THR A 58 8.53 -8.62 -22.63
N ASN A 59 8.34 -9.76 -23.30
CA ASN A 59 9.40 -10.72 -23.66
C ASN A 59 10.16 -11.26 -22.44
N THR A 60 9.44 -11.41 -21.33
CA THR A 60 9.95 -12.09 -20.13
C THR A 60 9.81 -13.61 -20.29
N ASN A 61 10.53 -14.38 -19.47
CA ASN A 61 10.39 -15.84 -19.35
C ASN A 61 10.36 -16.20 -17.87
N LEU A 62 9.30 -15.75 -17.19
CA LEU A 62 9.13 -15.90 -15.74
C LEU A 62 8.22 -17.07 -15.42
N ASN A 63 8.40 -17.67 -14.24
CA ASN A 63 7.37 -18.53 -13.70
C ASN A 63 6.19 -17.65 -13.22
N PRO A 64 4.99 -17.77 -13.81
CA PRO A 64 3.83 -16.94 -13.46
C PRO A 64 3.32 -17.15 -12.02
N ASP A 65 3.68 -18.28 -11.39
CA ASP A 65 3.25 -18.62 -10.03
C ASP A 65 4.08 -17.91 -8.93
N PHE A 66 5.18 -17.25 -9.31
CA PHE A 66 6.09 -16.62 -8.37
C PHE A 66 6.27 -15.12 -8.63
N VAL A 67 6.51 -14.39 -7.54
CA VAL A 67 6.98 -13.01 -7.59
C VAL A 67 8.40 -12.96 -7.07
N GLU A 68 9.25 -12.20 -7.76
CA GLU A 68 10.62 -12.01 -7.31
C GLU A 68 10.70 -10.74 -6.47
N ILE A 69 11.29 -10.83 -5.28
CA ILE A 69 11.43 -9.72 -4.34
C ILE A 69 12.90 -9.53 -4.00
N PHE A 70 13.40 -8.32 -4.22
CA PHE A 70 14.79 -7.94 -3.95
C PHE A 70 14.81 -6.94 -2.79
N VAL A 71 15.41 -7.36 -1.68
CA VAL A 71 15.53 -6.55 -0.46
C VAL A 71 16.97 -6.10 -0.26
N GLY A 72 17.16 -4.95 0.39
CA GLY A 72 18.47 -4.42 0.71
C GLY A 72 18.51 -2.90 0.59
N ASN A 73 19.22 -2.24 1.48
CA ASN A 73 19.35 -0.79 1.50
C ASN A 73 20.14 -0.25 0.31
N LYS A 74 21.00 -1.06 -0.31
CA LYS A 74 21.66 -0.73 -1.58
C LYS A 74 20.73 -0.82 -2.80
N ILE A 75 19.64 -1.60 -2.70
CA ILE A 75 18.69 -1.83 -3.81
C ILE A 75 17.51 -0.86 -3.68
N ALA A 76 16.80 -0.92 -2.55
CA ALA A 76 15.56 -0.21 -2.31
C ALA A 76 15.48 0.26 -0.85
N PRO A 77 16.23 1.31 -0.45
CA PRO A 77 16.35 1.70 0.95
C PRO A 77 15.00 1.97 1.64
N GLY A 78 14.78 1.23 2.74
CA GLY A 78 13.55 1.28 3.53
C GLY A 78 12.34 0.57 2.91
N PHE A 79 12.55 -0.23 1.85
CA PHE A 79 11.53 -1.09 1.24
C PHE A 79 12.16 -2.23 0.41
N PHE A 80 11.62 -2.55 -0.78
CA PHE A 80 12.10 -3.60 -1.68
C PHE A 80 11.83 -3.23 -3.16
N ALA A 81 12.48 -3.97 -4.05
CA ALA A 81 12.19 -4.03 -5.48
C ALA A 81 11.48 -5.35 -5.84
N TRP A 82 10.81 -5.40 -6.98
CA TRP A 82 10.00 -6.54 -7.40
C TRP A 82 10.05 -6.82 -8.89
N ILE A 83 9.71 -8.06 -9.25
CA ILE A 83 9.27 -8.50 -10.57
C ILE A 83 7.99 -9.31 -10.37
N ILE A 84 6.90 -8.87 -10.97
CA ILE A 84 5.57 -9.48 -10.84
C ILE A 84 5.08 -9.86 -12.23
N PRO A 85 4.99 -11.16 -12.56
CA PRO A 85 4.32 -11.61 -13.78
C PRO A 85 2.88 -11.08 -13.83
N THR A 86 2.41 -10.71 -15.02
CA THR A 86 1.08 -10.10 -15.23
C THR A 86 0.19 -10.88 -16.17
N ASN A 87 0.69 -11.98 -16.73
CA ASN A 87 -0.06 -12.93 -17.54
C ASN A 87 0.34 -14.37 -17.20
N LYS A 88 -0.51 -15.31 -17.61
CA LYS A 88 -0.33 -16.74 -17.31
C LYS A 88 0.88 -17.37 -17.99
N ASP A 89 1.35 -16.79 -19.10
CA ASP A 89 2.48 -17.34 -19.85
C ASP A 89 3.83 -16.81 -19.35
N GLY A 90 3.82 -15.90 -18.37
CA GLY A 90 5.05 -15.32 -17.81
C GLY A 90 5.85 -14.47 -18.80
N THR A 91 5.21 -13.99 -19.87
CA THR A 91 5.82 -13.18 -20.93
C THR A 91 5.69 -11.66 -20.70
N ASN A 92 4.79 -11.25 -19.81
CA ASN A 92 4.60 -9.87 -19.39
C ASN A 92 4.83 -9.72 -17.88
N ALA A 93 5.50 -8.66 -17.46
CA ALA A 93 5.71 -8.39 -16.04
C ALA A 93 5.66 -6.90 -15.70
N ARG A 94 5.48 -6.63 -14.41
CA ARG A 94 5.74 -5.33 -13.79
C ARG A 94 7.00 -5.42 -12.95
N ILE A 95 7.94 -4.54 -13.23
CA ILE A 95 9.15 -4.37 -12.44
C ILE A 95 9.12 -3.04 -11.72
N GLY A 96 9.81 -2.93 -10.60
CA GLY A 96 9.92 -1.64 -9.92
C GLY A 96 10.54 -1.74 -8.56
N LEU A 97 10.63 -0.58 -7.91
CA LEU A 97 11.01 -0.49 -6.52
C LEU A 97 10.32 0.69 -5.86
N CYS A 98 10.24 0.65 -4.53
CA CYS A 98 10.00 1.85 -3.75
C CYS A 98 11.16 2.15 -2.83
N THR A 99 11.31 3.42 -2.47
CA THR A 99 12.27 3.87 -1.45
C THR A 99 11.56 4.74 -0.42
N SER A 100 12.12 4.77 0.79
CA SER A 100 11.75 5.81 1.75
C SER A 100 12.12 7.18 1.19
N LYS A 101 11.29 8.20 1.43
CA LYS A 101 11.59 9.59 1.06
C LYS A 101 12.91 10.12 1.67
N LYS A 102 13.43 9.47 2.71
CA LYS A 102 14.71 9.78 3.36
C LYS A 102 15.92 9.05 2.74
N ALA A 103 15.74 8.33 1.64
CA ALA A 103 16.85 7.67 0.94
C ALA A 103 17.87 8.70 0.45
N LYS A 104 19.15 8.29 0.38
CA LYS A 104 20.27 9.16 -0.01
C LYS A 104 20.15 9.71 -1.44
N TYR A 105 19.56 8.93 -2.34
CA TYR A 105 19.43 9.26 -3.76
C TYR A 105 17.97 9.18 -4.19
N SER A 106 17.66 9.72 -5.38
CA SER A 106 16.30 9.68 -5.93
C SER A 106 15.85 8.24 -6.22
N VAL A 107 14.54 7.99 -6.19
CA VAL A 107 13.99 6.68 -6.56
C VAL A 107 14.39 6.25 -7.98
N LYS A 108 14.52 7.21 -8.91
CA LYS A 108 14.98 6.99 -10.29
C LYS A 108 16.44 6.51 -10.33
N TYR A 109 17.31 7.04 -9.48
CA TYR A 109 18.69 6.57 -9.37
C TYR A 109 18.74 5.09 -8.98
N TYR A 110 17.99 4.71 -7.93
CA TYR A 110 17.94 3.30 -7.50
C TYR A 110 17.36 2.40 -8.58
N PHE A 111 16.35 2.87 -9.32
CA PHE A 111 15.76 2.07 -10.41
C PHE A 111 16.73 1.83 -11.55
N ASN A 112 17.47 2.84 -11.99
CA ASN A 112 18.52 2.64 -12.99
C ASN A 112 19.60 1.66 -12.49
N LYS A 113 19.97 1.75 -11.21
CA LYS A 113 20.91 0.80 -10.59
C LYS A 113 20.35 -0.61 -10.45
N LEU A 114 19.05 -0.76 -10.22
CA LEU A 114 18.36 -2.04 -10.23
C LEU A 114 18.43 -2.68 -11.62
N LEU A 115 18.17 -1.88 -12.68
CA LEU A 115 18.27 -2.37 -14.06
C LEU A 115 19.70 -2.84 -14.37
N GLU A 116 20.74 -2.20 -13.85
CA GLU A 116 22.14 -2.65 -14.03
C GLU A 116 22.55 -3.81 -13.10
N ASN A 117 21.69 -4.24 -12.17
CA ASN A 117 22.06 -5.19 -11.14
C ASN A 117 22.23 -6.62 -11.69
N LYS A 118 23.38 -7.25 -11.42
CA LYS A 118 23.71 -8.60 -11.90
C LYS A 118 22.73 -9.70 -11.49
N HIS A 119 22.00 -9.54 -10.38
CA HIS A 119 21.00 -10.50 -9.92
C HIS A 119 19.61 -10.22 -10.52
N PHE A 120 19.39 -9.00 -11.02
CA PHE A 120 18.15 -8.59 -11.67
C PHE A 120 18.18 -8.83 -13.18
N GLN A 121 19.33 -8.62 -13.80
CA GLN A 121 19.60 -8.79 -15.22
C GLN A 121 19.13 -10.14 -15.84
N PRO A 122 19.29 -11.30 -15.17
CA PRO A 122 18.81 -12.57 -15.72
C PRO A 122 17.31 -12.58 -16.04
N TYR A 123 16.51 -11.78 -15.33
CA TYR A 123 15.06 -11.70 -15.51
C TYR A 123 14.63 -10.73 -16.61
N ILE A 124 15.50 -9.81 -17.05
CA ILE A 124 15.12 -8.70 -17.94
C ILE A 124 15.95 -8.58 -19.22
N LYS A 125 16.89 -9.51 -19.46
CA LYS A 125 17.92 -9.41 -20.51
C LYS A 125 17.37 -9.13 -21.92
N ASN A 126 16.24 -9.73 -22.28
CA ASN A 126 15.64 -9.61 -23.61
C ASN A 126 14.31 -8.85 -23.60
N CYS A 127 14.04 -8.13 -22.50
CA CYS A 127 12.75 -7.51 -22.28
C CYS A 127 12.67 -6.11 -22.87
N GLU A 128 11.46 -5.71 -23.25
CA GLU A 128 11.17 -4.36 -23.75
C GLU A 128 10.33 -3.62 -22.73
N ILE A 129 10.68 -2.36 -22.45
CA ILE A 129 9.87 -1.48 -21.61
C ILE A 129 8.74 -0.91 -22.45
N THR A 130 7.51 -1.28 -22.13
CA THR A 130 6.31 -0.77 -22.81
C THR A 130 5.74 0.46 -22.11
N ARG A 131 5.95 0.60 -20.81
CA ARG A 131 5.40 1.74 -20.04
C ARG A 131 6.19 2.12 -18.80
N LEU A 132 6.48 3.42 -18.70
CA LEU A 132 6.84 4.20 -17.50
C LEU A 132 5.76 4.18 -16.39
N ILE A 133 6.04 3.68 -15.18
CA ILE A 133 5.14 3.81 -14.01
C ILE A 133 5.83 4.54 -12.86
N GLY A 134 5.11 5.46 -12.22
CA GLY A 134 5.56 6.15 -11.01
C GLY A 134 4.38 6.45 -10.08
N GLY A 135 4.65 6.50 -8.78
CA GLY A 135 3.62 6.76 -7.79
C GLY A 135 4.17 6.97 -6.39
N VAL A 136 3.28 7.31 -5.47
CA VAL A 136 3.61 7.40 -4.04
C VAL A 136 2.66 6.52 -3.25
N ILE A 137 3.15 5.94 -2.15
CA ILE A 137 2.36 5.06 -1.29
C ILE A 137 2.23 5.71 0.09
N PRO A 138 1.01 6.06 0.54
CA PRO A 138 0.76 6.70 1.82
C PRO A 138 0.68 5.65 2.93
N LEU A 139 1.60 5.72 3.88
CA LEU A 139 1.69 4.77 4.98
C LEU A 139 1.39 5.43 6.32
N GLY A 140 0.60 4.71 7.13
CA GLY A 140 0.27 5.11 8.49
C GLY A 140 -1.22 5.36 8.63
N VAL A 141 -1.87 4.45 9.35
CA VAL A 141 -3.28 4.53 9.75
C VAL A 141 -3.61 5.94 10.27
N LEU A 142 -4.52 6.62 9.58
CA LEU A 142 -4.99 7.94 10.00
C LEU A 142 -5.80 7.83 11.29
N LYS A 143 -5.70 8.85 12.14
CA LYS A 143 -6.48 8.91 13.40
C LYS A 143 -7.98 9.11 13.17
N LYS A 144 -8.34 9.78 12.06
CA LYS A 144 -9.71 10.11 11.67
C LYS A 144 -9.87 9.96 10.15
N THR A 145 -10.86 9.20 9.68
CA THR A 145 -11.16 9.00 8.25
C THR A 145 -12.60 9.40 7.87
N TYR A 146 -13.27 10.16 8.73
CA TYR A 146 -14.63 10.66 8.53
C TYR A 146 -14.82 12.01 9.24
N ASP A 147 -15.80 12.78 8.79
CA ASP A 147 -16.34 13.97 9.48
C ASP A 147 -17.81 14.13 9.05
N ASP A 148 -18.49 15.21 9.43
CA ASP A 148 -19.85 15.45 8.94
C ASP A 148 -19.85 15.53 7.42
N ASN A 149 -20.75 14.79 6.80
CA ASN A 149 -20.96 14.71 5.37
C ASN A 149 -19.74 14.20 4.57
N VAL A 150 -18.70 13.63 5.21
CA VAL A 150 -17.51 13.17 4.47
C VAL A 150 -16.86 11.91 5.06
N MET A 151 -16.37 11.03 4.18
CA MET A 151 -15.52 9.88 4.52
C MET A 151 -14.34 9.78 3.56
N LEU A 152 -13.18 9.31 4.02
CA LEU A 152 -12.00 9.02 3.19
C LEU A 152 -11.82 7.50 3.04
N VAL A 153 -11.38 7.04 1.87
CA VAL A 153 -11.17 5.61 1.59
C VAL A 153 -9.97 5.37 0.68
N GLY A 154 -9.39 4.17 0.76
CA GLY A 154 -8.21 3.76 0.00
C GLY A 154 -6.97 4.57 0.39
N ASP A 155 -6.16 4.92 -0.60
CA ASP A 155 -4.94 5.71 -0.42
C ASP A 155 -5.21 7.10 0.21
N ALA A 156 -6.39 7.69 -0.05
CA ALA A 156 -6.78 8.95 0.57
C ALA A 156 -6.86 8.83 2.11
N ALA A 157 -7.25 7.65 2.60
CA ALA A 157 -7.32 7.28 4.01
C ALA A 157 -6.08 6.52 4.53
N ALA A 158 -5.01 6.41 3.72
CA ALA A 158 -3.82 5.60 4.02
C ALA A 158 -4.13 4.14 4.42
N GLN A 159 -5.15 3.55 3.80
CA GLN A 159 -5.57 2.16 4.01
C GLN A 159 -4.69 1.21 3.20
N VAL A 160 -3.39 1.18 3.54
CA VAL A 160 -2.36 0.47 2.79
C VAL A 160 -1.53 -0.40 3.73
N LYS A 161 -1.23 -1.64 3.32
CA LYS A 161 -0.36 -2.57 4.08
C LYS A 161 1.07 -2.00 4.17
N PRO A 162 1.59 -1.63 5.35
CA PRO A 162 2.90 -0.98 5.44
C PRO A 162 4.10 -1.89 5.14
N THR A 163 3.90 -3.21 5.19
CA THR A 163 4.93 -4.21 4.91
C THR A 163 5.14 -4.42 3.42
N SER A 164 4.07 -4.44 2.63
CA SER A 164 4.11 -4.71 1.17
C SER A 164 3.76 -3.52 0.29
N GLY A 165 3.25 -2.42 0.86
CA GLY A 165 2.74 -1.28 0.08
C GLY A 165 1.44 -1.58 -0.66
N GLY A 166 0.86 -2.77 -0.50
CA GLY A 166 -0.36 -3.17 -1.17
C GLY A 166 -1.59 -2.47 -0.58
N GLY A 167 -2.28 -1.69 -1.42
CA GLY A 167 -3.50 -0.96 -1.06
C GLY A 167 -4.80 -1.53 -1.65
N LEU A 168 -4.73 -2.45 -2.61
CA LEU A 168 -5.91 -2.91 -3.35
C LEU A 168 -6.91 -3.65 -2.44
N TYR A 169 -6.48 -4.72 -1.78
CA TYR A 169 -7.33 -5.46 -0.83
C TYR A 169 -7.86 -4.58 0.31
N PRO A 170 -7.02 -3.91 1.13
CA PRO A 170 -7.54 -3.07 2.22
C PRO A 170 -8.41 -1.92 1.72
N GLY A 171 -8.07 -1.31 0.58
CA GLY A 171 -8.86 -0.24 -0.03
C GLY A 171 -10.24 -0.71 -0.48
N LEU A 172 -10.35 -1.86 -1.14
CA LEU A 172 -11.65 -2.44 -1.55
C LEU A 172 -12.48 -2.90 -0.37
N LEU A 173 -11.86 -3.55 0.63
CA LEU A 173 -12.51 -3.92 1.88
C LEU A 173 -13.11 -2.68 2.57
N CYS A 174 -12.31 -1.63 2.71
CA CYS A 174 -12.78 -0.38 3.33
C CYS A 174 -13.82 0.34 2.45
N ALA A 175 -13.73 0.27 1.12
CA ALA A 175 -14.73 0.82 0.21
C ALA A 175 -16.10 0.14 0.37
N ASN A 176 -16.13 -1.18 0.55
CA ASN A 176 -17.37 -1.91 0.84
C ASN A 176 -18.00 -1.46 2.17
N ILE A 177 -17.18 -1.29 3.22
CA ILE A 177 -17.66 -0.79 4.52
C ILE A 177 -18.16 0.65 4.39
N CYS A 178 -17.40 1.50 3.69
CA CYS A 178 -17.75 2.90 3.43
C CYS A 178 -19.08 3.02 2.70
N SER A 179 -19.33 2.21 1.67
CA SER A 179 -20.58 2.24 0.91
C SER A 179 -21.79 1.86 1.77
N ARG A 180 -21.65 0.81 2.61
CA ARG A 180 -22.72 0.39 3.55
C ARG A 180 -23.08 1.50 4.54
N VAL A 181 -22.08 2.18 5.12
CA VAL A 181 -22.31 3.29 6.05
C VAL A 181 -22.89 4.51 5.33
N ALA A 182 -22.47 4.79 4.09
CA ALA A 182 -23.04 5.86 3.28
C ALA A 182 -24.52 5.60 2.94
N ILE A 183 -24.88 4.37 2.60
CA ILE A 183 -26.28 3.96 2.35
C ILE A 183 -27.11 4.12 3.63
N GLU A 184 -26.59 3.68 4.78
CA GLU A 184 -27.28 3.87 6.07
C GLU A 184 -27.52 5.36 6.38
N ALA A 185 -26.51 6.21 6.17
CA ALA A 185 -26.61 7.67 6.35
C ALA A 185 -27.64 8.30 5.41
N LEU A 186 -27.70 7.85 4.15
CA LEU A 186 -28.69 8.30 3.16
C LEU A 186 -30.12 7.91 3.55
N GLN A 187 -30.33 6.65 3.97
CA GLN A 187 -31.63 6.14 4.41
C GLN A 187 -32.16 6.90 5.64
N LYS A 188 -31.27 7.23 6.59
CA LYS A 188 -31.62 8.00 7.79
C LYS A 188 -31.65 9.51 7.56
N ASN A 189 -31.16 9.97 6.40
CA ASN A 189 -30.88 11.37 6.11
C ASN A 189 -30.06 12.05 7.23
N ASP A 190 -29.13 11.31 7.84
CA ASP A 190 -28.23 11.74 8.91
C ASP A 190 -26.78 11.50 8.48
N PHE A 191 -26.10 12.59 8.17
CA PHE A 191 -24.73 12.61 7.67
C PHE A 191 -23.74 13.10 8.73
N THR A 192 -24.15 13.17 10.00
CA THR A 192 -23.28 13.65 11.06
C THR A 192 -22.14 12.68 11.32
N SER A 193 -21.06 13.20 11.91
CA SER A 193 -19.94 12.41 12.44
C SER A 193 -20.40 11.30 13.39
N ASN A 194 -21.55 11.47 14.06
CA ASN A 194 -22.13 10.45 14.94
C ASN A 194 -22.60 9.20 14.19
N VAL A 195 -23.08 9.34 12.96
CA VAL A 195 -23.40 8.19 12.10
C VAL A 195 -22.14 7.71 11.37
N LEU A 196 -21.38 8.64 10.77
CA LEU A 196 -20.24 8.29 9.92
C LEU A 196 -19.06 7.69 10.68
N LYS A 197 -18.95 7.89 12.02
CA LYS A 197 -17.96 7.17 12.86
C LYS A 197 -18.06 5.65 12.79
N LYS A 198 -19.22 5.12 12.42
CA LYS A 198 -19.41 3.68 12.20
C LYS A 198 -18.46 3.14 11.14
N TYR A 199 -18.19 3.92 10.08
CA TYR A 199 -17.25 3.52 9.03
C TYR A 199 -15.87 3.26 9.62
N GLN A 200 -15.34 4.22 10.39
CA GLN A 200 -14.02 4.06 11.00
C GLN A 200 -13.97 2.86 11.96
N LYS A 201 -14.96 2.73 12.84
CA LYS A 201 -15.02 1.59 13.76
C LYS A 201 -15.03 0.25 13.04
N GLN A 202 -15.80 0.13 11.95
CA GLN A 202 -15.92 -1.12 11.20
C GLN A 202 -14.63 -1.46 10.47
N TRP A 203 -14.03 -0.54 9.71
CA TRP A 203 -12.79 -0.87 9.00
C TRP A 203 -11.60 -1.09 9.96
N GLU A 204 -11.54 -0.36 11.08
CA GLU A 204 -10.49 -0.58 12.07
C GLU A 204 -10.60 -1.96 12.73
N LYS A 205 -11.82 -2.49 12.88
CA LYS A 205 -12.08 -3.85 13.36
C LYS A 205 -11.58 -4.90 12.36
N GLU A 206 -11.88 -4.72 11.07
CA GLU A 206 -11.55 -5.71 10.04
C GLU A 206 -10.05 -5.74 9.70
N ILE A 207 -9.40 -4.59 9.51
CA ILE A 207 -8.01 -4.52 9.03
C ILE A 207 -7.12 -3.57 9.83
N GLY A 208 -7.67 -2.71 10.68
CA GLY A 208 -6.90 -1.67 11.38
C GLY A 208 -5.79 -2.22 12.29
N SER A 209 -6.03 -3.35 12.96
CA SER A 209 -5.01 -4.05 13.76
C SER A 209 -3.82 -4.50 12.90
N GLU A 210 -4.09 -5.08 11.73
CA GLU A 210 -3.06 -5.53 10.80
C GLU A 210 -2.21 -4.35 10.31
N LEU A 211 -2.85 -3.25 9.87
CA LEU A 211 -2.14 -2.05 9.42
C LEU A 211 -1.28 -1.43 10.53
N LYS A 212 -1.80 -1.39 11.77
CA LYS A 212 -1.06 -0.89 12.95
C LYS A 212 0.17 -1.76 13.27
N LYS A 213 0.04 -3.10 13.22
CA LYS A 213 1.17 -4.03 13.37
C LYS A 213 2.18 -3.87 12.23
N GLY A 214 1.71 -3.77 11.00
CA GLY A 214 2.56 -3.53 9.83
C GLY A 214 3.41 -2.27 9.97
N MET A 215 2.88 -1.19 10.54
CA MET A 215 3.68 0.01 10.83
C MET A 215 4.79 -0.25 11.85
N ARG A 216 4.56 -1.11 12.86
CA ARG A 216 5.59 -1.51 13.82
C ARG A 216 6.68 -2.34 13.13
N TYR A 217 6.30 -3.34 12.33
CA TYR A 217 7.26 -4.15 11.57
C TYR A 217 8.09 -3.30 10.60
N ARG A 218 7.45 -2.36 9.90
CA ARG A 218 8.15 -1.39 9.05
C ARG A 218 9.17 -0.56 9.84
N ALA A 219 8.81 -0.06 11.03
CA ALA A 219 9.72 0.72 11.85
C ALA A 219 10.95 -0.09 12.31
N LEU A 220 10.81 -1.41 12.48
CA LEU A 220 11.92 -2.33 12.74
C LEU A 220 12.74 -2.58 11.46
N PHE A 221 12.09 -2.91 10.35
CA PHE A 221 12.73 -3.20 9.06
C PHE A 221 13.65 -2.07 8.60
N LYS A 222 13.22 -0.81 8.75
CA LYS A 222 14.02 0.38 8.39
C LYS A 222 15.34 0.51 9.17
N LYS A 223 15.53 -0.23 10.26
CA LYS A 223 16.75 -0.23 11.07
C LYS A 223 17.66 -1.42 10.77
N VAL A 224 17.25 -2.34 9.89
CA VAL A 224 18.01 -3.55 9.57
C VAL A 224 19.04 -3.25 8.48
N THR A 225 20.29 -3.65 8.71
CA THR A 225 21.40 -3.52 7.75
C THR A 225 21.39 -4.65 6.73
N ASP A 226 22.01 -4.46 5.57
CA ASP A 226 22.06 -5.48 4.51
C ASP A 226 22.66 -6.80 5.01
N LYS A 227 23.76 -6.76 5.76
CA LYS A 227 24.35 -7.96 6.40
C LYS A 227 23.36 -8.75 7.27
N ARG A 228 22.44 -8.05 7.96
CA ARG A 228 21.39 -8.70 8.77
C ARG A 228 20.27 -9.23 7.89
N ILE A 229 19.89 -8.51 6.83
CA ILE A 229 18.92 -8.98 5.84
C ILE A 229 19.41 -10.30 5.24
N ASP A 230 20.67 -10.36 4.78
CA ASP A 230 21.27 -11.56 4.20
C ASP A 230 21.19 -12.75 5.17
N LYS A 231 21.59 -12.55 6.44
CA LYS A 231 21.48 -13.57 7.49
C LYS A 231 20.05 -14.02 7.75
N TYR A 232 19.06 -13.14 7.63
CA TYR A 232 17.65 -13.52 7.79
C TYR A 232 17.17 -14.32 6.58
N ILE A 233 17.52 -13.93 5.35
CA ILE A 233 17.16 -14.68 4.14
C ILE A 233 17.75 -16.09 4.18
N GLU A 234 19.02 -16.23 4.54
CA GLU A 234 19.67 -17.54 4.70
C GLU A 234 18.91 -18.43 5.69
N LYS A 235 18.46 -17.88 6.82
CA LYS A 235 17.62 -18.62 7.77
C LYS A 235 16.26 -19.00 7.18
N LEU A 236 15.65 -18.15 6.36
CA LEU A 236 14.36 -18.44 5.73
C LEU A 236 14.44 -19.59 4.71
N GLN A 237 15.63 -19.98 4.26
CA GLN A 237 15.83 -21.14 3.38
C GLN A 237 15.69 -22.49 4.10
N ASN A 238 15.53 -22.50 5.43
CA ASN A 238 15.25 -23.72 6.17
C ASN A 238 13.90 -24.33 5.71
N PRO A 239 13.87 -25.60 5.26
CA PRO A 239 12.65 -26.26 4.78
C PRO A 239 11.46 -26.20 5.75
N GLU A 240 11.70 -26.32 7.05
CA GLU A 240 10.64 -26.23 8.06
C GLU A 240 10.07 -24.82 8.19
N ILE A 241 10.90 -23.79 7.99
CA ILE A 241 10.43 -22.40 7.99
C ILE A 241 9.60 -22.15 6.72
N ILE A 242 10.02 -22.69 5.57
CA ILE A 242 9.28 -22.61 4.32
C ILE A 242 7.91 -23.28 4.47
N GLU A 243 7.86 -24.46 5.08
CA GLU A 243 6.59 -25.18 5.35
C GLU A 243 5.64 -24.33 6.20
N ILE A 244 6.13 -23.73 7.28
CA ILE A 244 5.34 -22.81 8.11
C ILE A 244 4.83 -21.61 7.30
N ILE A 245 5.67 -21.05 6.41
CA ILE A 245 5.28 -19.93 5.56
C ILE A 245 4.19 -20.37 4.57
N ASN A 246 4.28 -21.56 4.00
CA ASN A 246 3.29 -22.09 3.08
C ASN A 246 1.96 -22.42 3.78
N GLU A 247 2.00 -22.92 5.02
CA GLU A 247 0.80 -23.28 5.78
C GLU A 247 0.07 -22.07 6.36
N TYR A 248 0.81 -21.12 6.94
CA TYR A 248 0.23 -19.98 7.69
C TYR A 248 0.34 -18.63 6.96
N GLY A 249 0.97 -18.62 5.79
CA GLY A 249 1.20 -17.41 5.00
C GLY A 249 -0.11 -16.80 4.52
N ASP A 250 -0.29 -15.52 4.81
CA ASP A 250 -1.44 -14.76 4.37
C ASP A 250 -0.94 -13.40 3.87
N ILE A 251 -1.08 -13.16 2.58
CA ILE A 251 -0.59 -11.94 1.93
C ILE A 251 -1.30 -10.68 2.44
N ASP A 252 -2.55 -10.82 2.90
CA ASP A 252 -3.37 -9.72 3.40
C ASP A 252 -3.27 -9.57 4.92
N PHE A 253 -2.99 -10.67 5.63
CA PHE A 253 -2.73 -10.69 7.06
C PHE A 253 -1.36 -11.29 7.44
N PRO A 254 -0.23 -10.67 7.03
CA PRO A 254 1.11 -11.20 7.32
C PRO A 254 1.40 -11.39 8.82
N SER A 255 0.72 -10.66 9.71
CA SER A 255 0.93 -10.82 11.14
C SER A 255 0.56 -12.21 11.69
N LYS A 256 -0.23 -13.01 10.95
CA LYS A 256 -0.57 -14.40 11.30
C LYS A 256 0.68 -15.30 11.38
N LEU A 257 1.70 -15.05 10.55
CA LEU A 257 2.95 -15.81 10.51
C LEU A 257 3.84 -15.64 11.75
N VAL A 258 3.68 -14.54 12.50
CA VAL A 258 4.61 -14.21 13.59
C VAL A 258 4.57 -15.24 14.73
N LYS A 259 3.38 -15.71 15.11
CA LYS A 259 3.23 -16.66 16.23
C LYS A 259 3.77 -18.07 15.88
N PRO A 260 3.45 -18.67 14.72
CA PRO A 260 4.06 -19.93 14.27
C PRO A 260 5.59 -19.88 14.21
N LEU A 261 6.16 -18.82 13.62
CA LEU A 261 7.62 -18.66 13.51
C LEU A 261 8.30 -18.56 14.88
N ILE A 262 7.74 -17.80 15.84
CA ILE A 262 8.30 -17.66 17.19
C ILE A 262 8.26 -19.00 17.95
N LYS A 263 7.14 -19.74 17.86
CA LYS A 263 7.01 -21.03 18.54
C LYS A 263 8.08 -22.02 18.08
N LYS A 264 8.36 -22.07 16.78
CA LYS A 264 9.32 -23.03 16.22
C LYS A 264 10.77 -22.59 16.37
N SER A 265 11.08 -21.30 16.22
CA SER A 265 12.44 -20.77 16.43
C SER A 265 12.98 -20.99 17.85
N ARG A 266 12.13 -21.09 18.88
CA ARG A 266 12.53 -21.48 20.24
C ARG A 266 12.98 -22.95 20.36
N PHE A 267 12.70 -23.80 19.38
CA PHE A 267 13.23 -25.17 19.31
C PHE A 267 14.59 -25.23 18.60
N PHE A 268 15.02 -24.15 17.93
CA PHE A 268 16.24 -24.08 17.12
C PHE A 268 17.29 -23.08 17.63
N ILE A 269 17.05 -22.45 18.79
CA ILE A 269 18.01 -21.64 19.56
C ILE A 269 18.27 -22.39 20.86
#